data_AF-A0A9W8WTI8-F1
#
_entry.id   AF-A0A9W8WTI8-F1
#
_cell.length_a   1.000
_cell.length_b   1.000
_cell.length_c   1.000
_cell.angle_alpha   90.00
_cell.angle_beta   90.00
_cell.angle_gamma   90.00
#
_symmetry.space_group_name_H-M   'P 1'
#
loop_
_entity.id
_entity.type
_entity.pdbx_description
1 polymer ?
#
loop_
_entity_poly.entity_id
_entity_poly.type
_entity_poly.pdbx_seq_one_letter_code
_entity_poly.pdbx_strand_id
1 'polypeptide(L)'
;MYYKDRNGRPASKEFGTSYTTSQLLEFSVIITTYGMIRKQKSSMDRFLAHWERWIGRSQKVQKPDYEDFPFFMISWWQIVLDEAHIVSNPFTAVSQAVCQLEGEYRIAITGTPLQNKIIEVQGLMAFLHIEPWQDFNAFMQVFGPTKLKITGDSKANEQMDLLAIFICSLRAIMLRLKVGDTFNGQQVANFKHVQPTWIREDLTSEQQNFQNLVKFVWDPMSRAEHLLAKKDGLDVGVLGRDDILPAIIEARLACLHPACVWAKYNDPDELSVDEILEDLPEDFKDVFKLALSQPSGDTSSHSNDSNKLQASDDRRKTFRAWASLGTNWSSPRINKTCEIICGQIPRGRKIIVLCEWLCGLDILHAALESYGHEVLRYDGSSTSKERNGALNKFRLDSSCYVLLMTIRAGGLGLNLQIAKVVVHLNCSWNPAVTDQGTARVVRDGNDDDLEVFRFVANDSMESYVLRTADSKRSMASQVLDPDEDIVTRISDAAGWDPYIYEAKVS
;
A
#
# COMPACT_ATOMS: atom_id res chain seq x y z
N MET A 1 -17.35 12.26 7.75
CA MET A 1 -17.82 12.49 9.13
C MET A 1 -19.31 12.19 9.19
N TYR A 2 -19.70 11.17 9.95
CA TYR A 2 -21.09 10.92 10.34
C TYR A 2 -21.13 11.12 11.86
N TYR A 3 -22.10 11.89 12.37
CA TYR A 3 -22.12 12.32 13.77
C TYR A 3 -23.48 12.06 14.45
N LYS A 4 -23.41 11.70 15.73
CA LYS A 4 -24.51 11.83 16.69
C LYS A 4 -24.07 12.80 17.78
N ASP A 5 -24.92 13.77 18.10
CA ASP A 5 -24.73 14.66 19.25
C ASP A 5 -24.92 13.89 20.59
N ARG A 6 -24.66 14.55 21.73
CA ARG A 6 -24.92 13.98 23.07
C ARG A 6 -26.36 13.51 23.30
N ASN A 7 -27.29 13.93 22.45
CA ASN A 7 -28.71 13.59 22.50
C ASN A 7 -29.10 12.53 21.45
N GLY A 8 -28.14 11.91 20.77
CA GLY A 8 -28.36 10.85 19.80
C GLY A 8 -28.95 11.30 18.45
N ARG A 9 -29.01 12.61 18.17
CA ARG A 9 -29.60 13.13 16.93
C ARG A 9 -28.58 13.11 15.79
N PRO A 10 -28.95 12.64 14.60
CA PRO A 10 -28.10 12.77 13.41
C PRO A 10 -28.06 14.24 12.98
N ALA A 11 -26.91 14.89 13.15
CA ALA A 11 -26.72 16.26 12.69
C ALA A 11 -26.40 16.25 11.18
N SER A 12 -27.41 16.53 10.36
CA SER A 12 -27.26 16.69 8.90
C SER A 12 -26.76 18.10 8.57
N LYS A 13 -25.44 18.31 8.54
CA LYS A 13 -24.85 19.45 7.84
C LYS A 13 -23.64 18.99 7.04
N GLU A 14 -23.71 19.20 5.72
CA GLU A 14 -22.58 19.02 4.81
C GLU A 14 -21.53 20.12 5.04
N PHE A 15 -20.30 19.62 5.13
CA PHE A 15 -18.97 20.19 5.24
C PHE A 15 -18.68 21.59 4.66
N GLY A 16 -18.36 22.52 5.56
CA GLY A 16 -17.47 23.66 5.36
C GLY A 16 -16.34 23.61 6.39
N THR A 17 -15.13 23.97 5.98
CA THR A 17 -13.87 23.83 6.72
C THR A 17 -13.76 24.76 7.94
N SER A 18 -13.24 24.20 9.04
CA SER A 18 -12.86 24.81 10.34
C SER A 18 -13.88 24.61 11.47
N TYR A 19 -13.74 23.50 12.21
CA TYR A 19 -14.33 23.36 13.53
C TYR A 19 -13.36 23.93 14.57
N THR A 20 -13.87 24.67 15.56
CA THR A 20 -13.04 25.14 16.69
C THR A 20 -12.87 24.05 17.75
N THR A 21 -11.90 24.23 18.66
CA THR A 21 -11.69 23.32 19.81
C THR A 21 -12.97 23.15 20.62
N SER A 22 -13.63 24.27 20.92
CA SER A 22 -14.89 24.31 21.67
C SER A 22 -16.00 23.49 21.01
N GLN A 23 -16.09 23.50 19.68
CA GLN A 23 -17.07 22.70 18.94
C GLN A 23 -16.75 21.20 18.95
N LEU A 24 -15.47 20.83 18.86
CA LEU A 24 -15.08 19.41 18.91
C LEU A 24 -15.38 18.78 20.28
N LEU A 25 -15.27 19.54 21.37
CA LEU A 25 -15.58 19.07 22.73
C LEU A 25 -17.06 18.72 22.96
N GLU A 26 -17.96 19.17 22.09
CA GLU A 26 -19.38 18.80 22.17
C GLU A 26 -19.62 17.33 21.78
N PHE A 27 -18.74 16.76 20.96
CA PHE A 27 -18.88 15.41 20.41
C PHE A 27 -18.20 14.35 21.27
N SER A 28 -18.80 13.16 21.36
CA SER A 28 -18.22 12.01 22.05
C SER A 28 -17.24 11.22 21.18
N VAL A 29 -17.46 11.19 19.86
CA VAL A 29 -16.63 10.44 18.91
C VAL A 29 -16.39 11.32 17.68
N ILE A 30 -15.14 11.41 17.27
CA ILE A 30 -14.71 12.20 16.12
C ILE A 30 -14.01 11.28 15.13
N ILE A 31 -14.48 11.28 13.87
CA ILE A 31 -13.89 10.50 12.78
C ILE A 31 -13.28 11.48 11.78
N THR A 32 -11.97 11.39 11.62
CA THR A 32 -11.18 12.25 10.73
C THR A 32 -10.28 11.42 9.81
N THR A 33 -9.54 12.07 8.92
CA THR A 33 -8.56 11.40 8.05
C THR A 33 -7.13 11.83 8.40
N TYR A 34 -6.16 10.94 8.14
CA TYR A 34 -4.74 11.24 8.29
C TYR A 34 -4.32 12.55 7.60
N GLY A 35 -4.85 12.81 6.40
CA GLY A 35 -4.58 14.03 5.67
C GLY A 35 -5.05 15.30 6.36
N MET A 36 -6.17 15.26 7.08
CA MET A 36 -6.66 16.40 7.87
C MET A 36 -5.74 16.69 9.07
N ILE A 37 -5.32 15.64 9.79
CA ILE A 37 -4.38 15.75 10.92
C ILE A 37 -3.05 16.35 10.44
N ARG A 38 -2.46 15.81 9.36
CA ARG A 38 -1.25 16.35 8.73
C ARG A 38 -1.40 17.82 8.37
N LYS A 39 -2.49 18.20 7.68
CA LYS A 39 -2.73 19.59 7.26
C LYS A 39 -2.80 20.54 8.46
N GLN A 40 -3.45 20.13 9.53
CA GLN A 40 -3.53 20.94 10.74
C GLN A 40 -2.17 21.07 11.43
N LYS A 41 -1.40 19.98 11.52
CA LYS A 41 -0.03 19.99 12.05
C LYS A 41 0.87 20.95 11.27
N SER A 42 0.88 20.85 9.94
CA SER A 42 1.68 21.76 9.10
C SER A 42 1.26 23.23 9.23
N SER A 43 -0.01 23.51 9.52
CA SER A 43 -0.47 24.87 9.82
C SER A 43 -0.01 25.33 11.20
N MET A 44 -0.05 24.44 12.21
CA MET A 44 0.46 24.70 13.55
C MET A 44 1.96 25.00 13.54
N ASP A 45 2.75 24.20 12.84
CA ASP A 45 4.21 24.39 12.75
C ASP A 45 4.58 25.71 12.06
N ARG A 46 3.87 26.06 10.97
CA ARG A 46 4.06 27.35 10.30
C ARG A 46 3.72 28.52 11.23
N PHE A 47 2.66 28.38 12.01
CA PHE A 47 2.25 29.39 12.98
C PHE A 47 3.30 29.55 14.10
N LEU A 48 3.78 28.45 14.69
CA LEU A 48 4.82 28.46 15.71
C LEU A 48 6.13 29.06 15.19
N ALA A 49 6.57 28.67 13.99
CA ALA A 49 7.78 29.21 13.37
C ALA A 49 7.67 30.72 13.06
N HIS A 50 6.50 31.17 12.58
CA HIS A 50 6.22 32.60 12.39
C HIS A 50 6.27 33.34 13.73
N TRP A 51 5.66 32.77 14.77
CA TRP A 51 5.61 33.33 16.11
C TRP A 51 6.99 33.45 16.76
N GLU A 52 7.82 32.41 16.73
CA GLU A 52 9.20 32.43 17.25
C GLU A 52 10.03 33.55 16.59
N ARG A 53 9.92 33.69 15.26
CA ARG A 53 10.59 34.75 14.51
C ARG A 53 10.10 36.16 14.88
N TRP A 54 8.87 36.28 15.36
CA TRP A 54 8.21 37.54 15.66
C TRP A 54 8.39 37.97 17.13
N ILE A 55 8.40 37.03 18.10
CA ILE A 55 8.83 37.27 19.50
C ILE A 55 10.25 37.84 19.55
N GLY A 56 11.16 37.32 18.73
CA GLY A 56 12.53 37.84 18.66
C GLY A 56 12.63 39.31 18.23
N ARG A 57 11.55 39.91 17.73
CA ARG A 57 11.49 41.28 17.20
C ARG A 57 10.59 42.23 18.00
N SER A 58 9.77 41.77 18.95
CA SER A 58 8.82 42.62 19.67
C SER A 58 8.53 42.14 21.09
N GLN A 59 8.76 43.01 22.08
CA GLN A 59 8.66 42.70 23.52
C GLN A 59 7.25 42.79 24.15
N LYS A 60 6.21 43.18 23.40
CA LYS A 60 4.87 43.38 23.98
C LYS A 60 3.77 42.96 23.02
N VAL A 61 3.43 41.67 22.98
CA VAL A 61 2.21 41.20 22.30
C VAL A 61 1.56 40.07 23.08
N GLN A 62 0.23 40.10 23.19
CA GLN A 62 -0.58 39.01 23.75
C GLN A 62 -0.46 37.75 22.89
N LYS A 63 -0.42 36.59 23.56
CA LYS A 63 -0.40 35.28 22.90
C LYS A 63 -1.64 35.15 22.00
N PRO A 64 -1.50 34.79 20.72
CA PRO A 64 -2.65 34.55 19.85
C PRO A 64 -3.54 33.43 20.39
N ASP A 65 -4.84 33.53 20.11
CA ASP A 65 -5.87 32.65 20.66
C ASP A 65 -5.67 31.20 20.21
N TYR A 66 -5.64 30.26 21.16
CA TYR A 66 -5.16 28.88 20.98
C TYR A 66 -6.18 27.95 20.27
N GLU A 67 -7.28 28.47 19.73
CA GLU A 67 -8.38 27.68 19.17
C GLU A 67 -8.19 27.19 17.71
N ASP A 68 -7.08 27.56 17.06
CA ASP A 68 -6.86 27.30 15.62
C ASP A 68 -6.42 25.87 15.26
N PHE A 69 -6.02 25.04 16.24
CA PHE A 69 -5.49 23.69 16.02
C PHE A 69 -6.14 22.62 16.91
N PRO A 70 -7.46 22.40 16.77
CA PRO A 70 -8.24 21.62 17.74
C PRO A 70 -7.76 20.18 17.98
N PHE A 71 -7.17 19.47 17.01
CA PHE A 71 -6.69 18.10 17.25
C PHE A 71 -5.49 18.04 18.20
N PHE A 72 -4.69 19.11 18.26
CA PHE A 72 -3.47 19.20 19.08
C PHE A 72 -3.68 19.96 20.40
N MET A 73 -4.88 20.51 20.63
CA MET A 73 -5.23 21.23 21.87
C MET A 73 -6.14 20.41 22.79
N ILE A 74 -6.68 19.30 22.29
CA ILE A 74 -7.54 18.40 23.05
C ILE A 74 -6.71 17.21 23.49
N SER A 75 -6.71 16.90 24.78
CA SER A 75 -6.20 15.63 25.30
C SER A 75 -7.28 14.56 25.10
N TRP A 76 -7.02 13.61 24.20
CA TRP A 76 -7.98 12.59 23.78
C TRP A 76 -8.07 11.46 24.81
N TRP A 77 -9.27 10.96 25.08
CA TRP A 77 -9.41 9.75 25.90
C TRP A 77 -8.86 8.51 25.17
N GLN A 78 -9.21 8.36 23.89
CA GLN A 78 -8.75 7.24 23.07
C GLN A 78 -8.48 7.68 21.64
N ILE A 79 -7.37 7.20 21.07
CA ILE A 79 -7.01 7.39 19.67
C ILE A 79 -6.96 6.01 18.99
N VAL A 80 -7.77 5.84 17.96
CA VAL A 80 -7.82 4.60 17.16
C VAL A 80 -7.35 4.90 15.75
N LEU A 81 -6.28 4.23 15.33
CA LEU A 81 -5.81 4.27 13.95
C LEU A 81 -6.36 3.07 13.19
N ASP A 82 -7.10 3.34 12.13
CA ASP A 82 -7.48 2.34 11.13
C ASP A 82 -6.45 2.34 9.99
N GLU A 83 -6.16 1.16 9.44
CA GLU A 83 -5.09 0.96 8.46
C GLU A 83 -3.74 1.55 8.92
N ALA A 84 -3.35 1.25 10.17
CA ALA A 84 -2.21 1.86 10.87
C ALA A 84 -0.85 1.70 10.16
N HIS A 85 -0.75 0.83 9.14
CA HIS A 85 0.43 0.79 8.28
C HIS A 85 0.72 2.14 7.58
N ILE A 86 -0.25 3.06 7.48
CA ILE A 86 -0.05 4.44 6.99
C ILE A 86 0.98 5.22 7.82
N VAL A 87 1.09 4.94 9.13
CA VAL A 87 2.04 5.64 10.03
C VAL A 87 3.34 4.85 10.29
N SER A 88 3.53 3.74 9.58
CA SER A 88 4.68 2.83 9.76
C SER A 88 6.04 3.51 9.54
N ASN A 89 6.15 4.43 8.57
CA ASN A 89 7.39 5.17 8.37
C ASN A 89 7.43 6.41 9.31
N PRO A 90 8.29 6.40 10.35
CA PRO A 90 8.34 7.45 11.38
C PRO A 90 8.80 8.82 10.84
N PHE A 91 9.43 8.85 9.66
CA PHE A 91 9.93 10.09 9.06
C PHE A 91 8.87 10.84 8.26
N THR A 92 7.72 10.21 7.97
CA THR A 92 6.66 10.86 7.21
C THR A 92 5.98 11.94 8.03
N ALA A 93 5.63 13.06 7.39
CA ALA A 93 4.89 14.15 8.06
C ALA A 93 3.53 13.68 8.63
N VAL A 94 2.93 12.63 8.05
CA VAL A 94 1.71 12.01 8.58
C VAL A 94 2.01 11.29 9.89
N SER A 95 3.00 10.38 9.91
CA SER A 95 3.36 9.62 11.11
C SER A 95 3.76 10.56 12.25
N GLN A 96 4.60 11.56 11.97
CA GLN A 96 5.00 12.58 12.96
C GLN A 96 3.79 13.36 13.51
N ALA A 97 2.85 13.75 12.66
CA ALA A 97 1.65 14.47 13.10
C ALA A 97 0.75 13.60 13.99
N VAL A 98 0.58 12.32 13.65
CA VAL A 98 -0.28 11.40 14.40
C VAL A 98 0.34 11.00 15.75
N CYS A 99 1.66 10.73 15.78
CA CYS A 99 2.34 10.37 17.02
C CYS A 99 2.30 11.49 18.07
N GLN A 100 2.26 12.76 17.63
CA GLN A 100 2.19 13.92 18.51
C GLN A 100 0.80 14.22 19.09
N LEU A 101 -0.25 13.54 18.66
CA LEU A 101 -1.56 13.69 19.29
C LEU A 101 -1.46 13.23 20.75
N GLU A 102 -2.03 13.98 21.69
CA GLU A 102 -2.06 13.58 23.09
C GLU A 102 -3.29 12.70 23.34
N GLY A 103 -3.09 11.50 23.88
CA GLY A 103 -4.21 10.67 24.31
C GLY A 103 -3.82 9.56 25.27
N GLU A 104 -4.77 9.18 26.12
CA GLU A 104 -4.59 8.22 27.22
C GLU A 104 -4.51 6.78 26.71
N TYR A 105 -5.45 6.37 25.85
CA TYR A 105 -5.48 5.04 25.23
C TYR A 105 -5.17 5.12 23.74
N ARG A 106 -4.36 4.19 23.24
CA ARG A 106 -3.95 4.14 21.83
C ARG A 106 -4.13 2.75 21.25
N ILE A 107 -4.79 2.68 20.11
CA ILE A 107 -5.07 1.43 19.41
C ILE A 107 -4.67 1.59 17.95
N ALA A 108 -3.83 0.67 17.46
CA ALA A 108 -3.46 0.57 16.06
C ALA A 108 -4.13 -0.68 15.46
N ILE A 109 -4.97 -0.48 14.45
CA ILE A 109 -5.65 -1.55 13.72
C ILE A 109 -5.04 -1.61 12.33
N THR A 110 -4.50 -2.76 11.94
CA THR A 110 -3.95 -2.97 10.60
C THR A 110 -4.07 -4.44 10.22
N GLY A 111 -4.46 -4.70 8.97
CA GLY A 111 -4.45 -6.07 8.42
C GLY A 111 -3.03 -6.58 8.15
N THR A 112 -2.06 -5.68 8.01
CA THR A 112 -0.67 -5.99 7.66
C THR A 112 0.29 -5.25 8.58
N PRO A 113 0.61 -5.82 9.76
CA PRO A 113 1.42 -5.14 10.76
C PRO A 113 2.90 -5.02 10.41
N LEU A 114 3.40 -5.87 9.51
CA LEU A 114 4.77 -5.87 9.01
C LEU A 114 4.72 -6.08 7.50
N GLN A 115 5.20 -5.11 6.71
CA GLN A 115 5.19 -5.12 5.25
C GLN A 115 6.58 -5.35 4.69
N ASN A 116 7.52 -4.42 4.93
CA ASN A 116 8.83 -4.42 4.27
C ASN A 116 10.02 -4.37 5.24
N LYS A 117 9.94 -3.59 6.31
CA LYS A 117 11.10 -3.29 7.18
C LYS A 117 10.74 -3.30 8.66
N ILE A 118 11.73 -3.63 9.50
CA ILE A 118 11.60 -3.57 10.96
C ILE A 118 11.31 -2.15 11.48
N ILE A 119 11.66 -1.12 10.71
CA ILE A 119 11.33 0.28 11.01
C ILE A 119 9.82 0.53 11.07
N GLU A 120 9.02 -0.26 10.37
CA GLU A 120 7.56 -0.12 10.36
C GLU A 120 6.96 -0.42 11.72
N VAL A 121 7.52 -1.43 12.40
CA VAL A 121 7.18 -1.76 13.78
C VAL A 121 7.60 -0.65 14.72
N GLN A 122 8.76 -0.03 14.49
CA GLN A 122 9.20 1.12 15.27
C GLN A 122 8.23 2.28 15.14
N GLY A 123 7.75 2.60 13.93
CA GLY A 123 6.74 3.64 13.73
C GLY A 123 5.44 3.37 14.48
N LEU A 124 5.00 2.11 14.52
CA LEU A 124 3.83 1.70 15.32
C LEU A 124 4.09 1.78 16.84
N MET A 125 5.26 1.36 17.31
CA MET A 125 5.68 1.47 18.72
C MET A 125 5.80 2.93 19.17
N ALA A 126 6.27 3.81 18.27
CA ALA A 126 6.32 5.25 18.49
C ALA A 126 4.91 5.84 18.63
N PHE A 127 3.94 5.41 17.82
CA PHE A 127 2.56 5.83 18.01
C PHE A 127 1.98 5.34 19.35
N LEU A 128 2.23 4.07 19.69
CA LEU A 128 1.71 3.43 20.91
C LEU A 128 2.42 3.89 22.20
N HIS A 129 3.49 4.70 22.10
CA HIS A 129 4.30 5.17 23.23
C HIS A 129 4.92 4.02 24.06
N ILE A 130 5.41 2.97 23.39
CA ILE A 130 6.03 1.83 24.05
C ILE A 130 7.48 2.17 24.43
N GLU A 131 7.78 2.37 25.71
CA GLU A 131 9.16 2.59 26.17
C GLU A 131 9.95 1.27 26.26
N PRO A 132 11.26 1.25 25.91
CA PRO A 132 12.06 2.32 25.33
C PRO A 132 11.94 2.40 23.79
N TRP A 133 11.15 1.54 23.18
CA TRP A 133 11.10 1.29 21.73
C TRP A 133 10.48 2.42 20.89
N GLN A 134 9.80 3.38 21.54
CA GLN A 134 9.31 4.60 20.90
C GLN A 134 10.44 5.47 20.35
N ASP A 135 11.64 5.42 20.94
CA ASP A 135 12.80 6.14 20.44
C ASP A 135 13.46 5.37 19.29
N PHE A 136 13.59 6.06 18.16
CA PHE A 136 14.15 5.47 16.94
C PHE A 136 15.60 5.00 17.13
N ASN A 137 16.42 5.76 17.86
CA ASN A 137 17.83 5.43 18.03
C ASN A 137 18.00 4.22 18.94
N ALA A 138 17.28 4.18 20.06
CA ALA A 138 17.25 3.05 20.97
C ALA A 138 16.79 1.78 20.26
N PHE A 139 15.72 1.87 19.46
CA PHE A 139 15.23 0.74 18.67
C PHE A 139 16.27 0.25 17.66
N MET A 140 16.86 1.17 16.87
CA MET A 140 17.84 0.81 15.83
C MET A 140 19.17 0.32 16.41
N GLN A 141 19.54 0.73 17.61
CA GLN A 141 20.71 0.21 18.31
C GLN A 141 20.58 -1.29 18.65
N VAL A 142 19.36 -1.76 18.87
CA VAL A 142 19.06 -3.15 19.21
C VAL A 142 18.70 -3.98 17.98
N PHE A 143 17.77 -3.48 17.15
CA PHE A 143 17.16 -4.23 16.04
C PHE A 143 17.63 -3.79 14.63
N GLY A 144 18.57 -2.84 14.53
CA GLY A 144 19.04 -2.30 13.25
C GLY A 144 19.81 -3.31 12.38
N PRO A 145 19.86 -3.07 11.05
CA PRO A 145 20.43 -4.00 10.06
C PRO A 145 21.93 -4.28 10.25
N THR A 146 22.67 -3.38 10.91
CA THR A 146 24.11 -3.51 11.18
C THR A 146 24.45 -4.69 12.11
N LYS A 147 23.49 -5.19 12.90
CA LYS A 147 23.67 -6.38 13.76
C LYS A 147 23.14 -7.67 13.11
N LEU A 148 22.31 -7.57 12.08
CA LEU A 148 21.67 -8.71 11.41
C LEU A 148 22.49 -9.29 10.24
N LYS A 149 23.56 -8.63 9.79
CA LYS A 149 24.45 -9.10 8.71
C LYS A 149 25.88 -9.37 9.19
N ILE A 150 26.15 -10.45 9.94
CA ILE A 150 27.53 -10.94 10.19
C ILE A 150 27.55 -12.47 10.26
N THR A 151 28.35 -13.10 9.42
CA THR A 151 28.50 -14.57 9.26
C THR A 151 29.38 -15.20 10.37
N GLY A 152 28.87 -16.25 11.03
CA GLY A 152 29.57 -17.12 11.98
C GLY A 152 28.66 -17.77 13.05
N ASP A 153 28.91 -19.04 13.42
CA ASP A 153 28.01 -19.87 14.27
C ASP A 153 27.72 -19.30 15.66
N SER A 154 28.71 -18.71 16.35
CA SER A 154 28.48 -18.08 17.67
C SER A 154 27.64 -16.81 17.62
N LYS A 155 27.59 -16.12 16.46
CA LYS A 155 26.79 -14.90 16.25
C LYS A 155 25.40 -15.21 15.69
N ALA A 156 25.22 -16.35 15.04
CA ALA A 156 23.89 -16.84 14.68
C ALA A 156 23.00 -17.01 15.92
N ASN A 157 23.55 -17.50 17.04
CA ASN A 157 22.83 -17.57 18.31
C ASN A 157 22.42 -16.17 18.84
N GLU A 158 23.32 -15.20 18.81
CA GLU A 158 23.02 -13.82 19.25
C GLU A 158 21.92 -13.16 18.38
N GLN A 159 21.93 -13.42 17.06
CA GLN A 159 20.89 -12.96 16.15
C GLN A 159 19.53 -13.61 16.45
N MET A 160 19.52 -14.91 16.74
CA MET A 160 18.31 -15.63 17.14
C MET A 160 17.76 -15.12 18.47
N ASP A 161 18.62 -14.77 19.43
CA ASP A 161 18.20 -14.21 20.71
C ASP A 161 17.60 -12.80 20.55
N LEU A 162 18.19 -11.94 19.71
CA LEU A 162 17.62 -10.64 19.36
C LEU A 162 16.26 -10.77 18.64
N LEU A 163 16.14 -11.73 17.74
CA LEU A 163 14.89 -12.04 17.05
C LEU A 163 13.82 -12.53 18.04
N ALA A 164 14.20 -13.38 19.00
CA ALA A 164 13.31 -13.84 20.06
C ALA A 164 12.81 -12.68 20.93
N ILE A 165 13.69 -11.76 21.37
CA ILE A 165 13.31 -10.55 22.12
C ILE A 165 12.34 -9.68 21.31
N PHE A 166 12.60 -9.52 20.02
CA PHE A 166 11.73 -8.76 19.13
C PHE A 166 10.33 -9.37 19.03
N ILE A 167 10.26 -10.69 18.82
CA ILE A 167 9.01 -11.44 18.74
C ILE A 167 8.25 -11.38 20.08
N CYS A 168 8.92 -11.54 21.22
CA CYS A 168 8.30 -11.37 22.54
C CYS A 168 7.68 -9.99 22.69
N SER A 169 8.42 -8.94 22.31
CA SER A 169 7.95 -7.56 22.38
C SER A 169 6.71 -7.37 21.51
N LEU A 170 6.71 -7.93 20.30
CA LEU A 170 5.55 -7.91 19.41
C LEU A 170 4.35 -8.67 20.01
N ARG A 171 4.54 -9.88 20.56
CA ARG A 171 3.46 -10.68 21.15
C ARG A 171 2.86 -10.03 22.40
N ALA A 172 3.64 -9.24 23.14
CA ALA A 172 3.14 -8.50 24.29
C ALA A 172 2.21 -7.33 23.90
N ILE A 173 2.43 -6.71 22.74
CA ILE A 173 1.69 -5.52 22.30
C ILE A 173 0.64 -5.81 21.21
N MET A 174 0.74 -6.96 20.53
CA MET A 174 -0.06 -7.29 19.36
C MET A 174 -0.98 -8.48 19.62
N LEU A 175 -2.27 -8.27 19.36
CA LEU A 175 -3.23 -9.35 19.15
C LEU A 175 -3.40 -9.57 17.64
N ARG A 176 -2.99 -10.73 17.15
CA ARG A 176 -3.16 -11.15 15.75
C ARG A 176 -3.95 -12.45 15.71
N LEU A 177 -5.01 -12.45 14.91
CA LEU A 177 -5.88 -13.60 14.68
C LEU A 177 -5.93 -13.90 13.18
N LYS A 178 -5.77 -15.17 12.81
CA LYS A 178 -5.86 -15.68 11.44
C LYS A 178 -7.22 -16.32 11.17
N VAL A 179 -7.50 -16.47 9.88
CA VAL A 179 -8.63 -17.26 9.40
C VAL A 179 -8.40 -18.72 9.79
N GLY A 180 -9.28 -19.27 10.64
CA GLY A 180 -9.15 -20.60 11.22
C GLY A 180 -8.70 -20.64 12.68
N ASP A 181 -8.22 -19.51 13.24
CA ASP A 181 -7.87 -19.45 14.66
C ASP A 181 -9.13 -19.52 15.54
N THR A 182 -8.96 -19.98 16.76
CA THR A 182 -10.00 -19.94 17.80
C THR A 182 -9.68 -18.86 18.82
N PHE A 183 -10.66 -18.01 19.11
CA PHE A 183 -10.58 -17.00 20.16
C PHE A 183 -11.75 -17.19 21.12
N ASN A 184 -11.48 -17.33 22.43
CA ASN A 184 -12.51 -17.61 23.45
C ASN A 184 -13.42 -18.81 23.14
N GLY A 185 -12.85 -19.88 22.57
CA GLY A 185 -13.61 -21.10 22.23
C GLY A 185 -14.51 -20.97 20.99
N GLN A 186 -14.49 -19.83 20.30
CA GLN A 186 -15.18 -19.61 19.03
C GLN A 186 -14.17 -19.48 17.89
N GLN A 187 -14.48 -20.05 16.72
CA GLN A 187 -13.67 -19.79 15.53
C GLN A 187 -13.79 -18.32 15.14
N VAL A 188 -12.66 -17.66 14.92
CA VAL A 188 -12.59 -16.24 14.56
C VAL A 188 -13.25 -15.99 13.20
N ALA A 189 -13.05 -16.91 12.27
CA ALA A 189 -13.67 -16.88 10.96
C ALA A 189 -13.75 -18.31 10.41
N ASN A 190 -14.85 -18.61 9.69
CA ASN A 190 -15.11 -19.96 9.15
C ASN A 190 -15.06 -19.99 7.62
N PHE A 191 -14.41 -19.00 6.98
CA PHE A 191 -14.34 -18.98 5.53
C PHE A 191 -13.12 -19.74 4.98
N LYS A 192 -13.32 -20.43 3.86
CA LYS A 192 -12.28 -21.21 3.18
C LYS A 192 -11.24 -20.28 2.56
N HIS A 193 -9.98 -20.62 2.74
CA HIS A 193 -8.89 -19.95 2.03
C HIS A 193 -8.99 -20.25 0.53
N VAL A 194 -9.20 -19.21 -0.29
CA VAL A 194 -9.31 -19.33 -1.75
C VAL A 194 -7.92 -19.15 -2.37
N GLN A 195 -7.38 -20.24 -2.91
CA GLN A 195 -6.10 -20.21 -3.63
C GLN A 195 -6.28 -19.54 -5.00
N PRO A 196 -5.44 -18.55 -5.35
CA PRO A 196 -5.53 -17.91 -6.65
C PRO A 196 -5.06 -18.84 -7.77
N THR A 197 -5.77 -18.82 -8.89
CA THR A 197 -5.34 -19.42 -10.15
C THR A 197 -4.38 -18.45 -10.84
N TRP A 198 -3.12 -18.86 -10.96
CA TRP A 198 -2.09 -18.09 -11.65
C TRP A 198 -2.17 -18.30 -13.16
N ILE A 199 -2.34 -17.20 -13.90
CA ILE A 199 -2.30 -17.17 -15.36
C ILE A 199 -0.95 -16.62 -15.76
N ARG A 200 -0.12 -17.49 -16.31
CA ARG A 200 1.17 -17.13 -16.90
C ARG A 200 0.99 -16.86 -18.37
N GLU A 201 1.60 -15.77 -18.84
CA GLU A 201 1.53 -15.37 -20.23
C GLU A 201 2.92 -15.04 -20.78
N ASP A 202 3.08 -15.31 -22.07
CA ASP A 202 4.28 -14.95 -22.81
C ASP A 202 4.09 -13.58 -23.45
N LEU A 203 5.13 -12.77 -23.39
CA LEU A 203 5.12 -11.41 -23.91
C LEU A 203 5.25 -11.41 -25.44
N THR A 204 4.60 -10.45 -26.09
CA THR A 204 4.83 -10.19 -27.52
C THR A 204 6.24 -9.63 -27.75
N SER A 205 6.73 -9.68 -28.98
CA SER A 205 8.05 -9.11 -29.32
C SER A 205 8.16 -7.63 -28.98
N GLU A 206 7.07 -6.86 -29.12
CA GLU A 206 7.02 -5.45 -28.72
C GLU A 206 7.16 -5.29 -27.20
N GLN A 207 6.42 -6.07 -26.41
CA GLN A 207 6.49 -6.04 -24.95
C GLN A 207 7.88 -6.49 -24.44
N GLN A 208 8.49 -7.46 -25.12
CA GLN A 208 9.82 -7.96 -24.77
C GLN A 208 10.91 -6.89 -24.95
N ASN A 209 10.76 -5.97 -25.91
CA ASN A 209 11.71 -4.88 -26.08
C ASN A 209 11.83 -4.01 -24.83
N PHE A 210 10.71 -3.72 -24.16
CA PHE A 210 10.72 -2.99 -22.89
C PHE A 210 11.38 -3.79 -21.77
N GLN A 211 11.17 -5.11 -21.72
CA GLN A 211 11.84 -5.96 -20.73
C GLN A 211 13.35 -6.02 -20.93
N ASN A 212 13.79 -6.04 -22.19
CA ASN A 212 15.21 -6.12 -22.54
C ASN A 212 15.98 -4.89 -22.03
N LEU A 213 15.37 -3.69 -22.08
CA LEU A 213 15.96 -2.46 -21.56
C LEU A 213 16.27 -2.53 -20.07
N VAL A 214 15.48 -3.28 -19.30
CA VAL A 214 15.64 -3.44 -17.86
C VAL A 214 16.06 -4.86 -17.48
N LYS A 215 16.54 -5.68 -18.42
CA LYS A 215 16.82 -7.10 -18.15
C LYS A 215 17.86 -7.29 -17.05
N PHE A 216 18.89 -6.45 -17.03
CA PHE A 216 19.92 -6.44 -15.98
C PHE A 216 19.37 -6.17 -14.57
N VAL A 217 18.16 -5.60 -14.47
CA VAL A 217 17.48 -5.36 -13.19
C VAL A 217 16.95 -6.67 -12.62
N TRP A 218 16.27 -7.49 -13.43
CA TRP A 218 15.46 -8.61 -12.92
C TRP A 218 16.04 -10.00 -13.24
N ASP A 219 16.96 -10.10 -14.22
CA ASP A 219 17.66 -11.33 -14.59
C ASP A 219 19.08 -11.37 -13.98
N PRO A 220 19.38 -12.33 -13.09
CA PRO A 220 20.70 -12.45 -12.46
C PRO A 220 21.86 -12.61 -13.45
N MET A 221 21.65 -13.34 -14.56
CA MET A 221 22.69 -13.58 -15.56
C MET A 221 23.05 -12.30 -16.30
N SER A 222 22.04 -11.61 -16.84
CA SER A 222 22.23 -10.32 -17.50
C SER A 222 22.83 -9.27 -16.56
N ARG A 223 22.48 -9.33 -15.26
CA ARG A 223 23.09 -8.47 -14.24
C ARG A 223 24.58 -8.75 -14.06
N ALA A 224 24.97 -10.02 -13.95
CA ALA A 224 26.37 -10.41 -13.81
C ALA A 224 27.20 -9.98 -15.02
N GLU A 225 26.67 -10.15 -16.23
CA GLU A 225 27.29 -9.68 -17.47
C GLU A 225 27.49 -8.16 -17.47
N HIS A 226 26.49 -7.39 -17.04
CA HIS A 226 26.62 -5.93 -16.93
C HIS A 226 27.69 -5.50 -15.93
N LEU A 227 27.76 -6.17 -14.77
CA LEU A 227 28.77 -5.88 -13.75
C LEU A 227 30.20 -6.21 -14.25
N LEU A 228 30.36 -7.29 -15.00
CA LEU A 228 31.63 -7.68 -15.62
C LEU A 228 32.05 -6.69 -16.71
N ALA A 229 31.15 -6.37 -17.65
CA ALA A 229 31.43 -5.40 -18.70
C ALA A 229 31.86 -4.04 -18.14
N LYS A 230 31.22 -3.59 -17.05
CA LYS A 230 31.62 -2.36 -16.35
C LYS A 230 33.00 -2.47 -15.70
N LYS A 231 33.33 -3.62 -15.10
CA LYS A 231 34.65 -3.86 -14.50
C LYS A 231 35.76 -3.82 -15.55
N ASP A 232 35.45 -4.24 -16.77
CA ASP A 232 36.34 -4.21 -17.93
C ASP A 232 36.39 -2.83 -18.62
N GLY A 233 35.69 -1.82 -18.08
CA GLY A 233 35.67 -0.46 -18.60
C GLY A 233 34.87 -0.29 -19.90
N LEU A 234 34.06 -1.28 -20.28
CA LEU A 234 33.10 -1.12 -21.37
C LEU A 234 31.92 -0.28 -20.90
N ASP A 235 31.54 0.71 -21.71
CA ASP A 235 30.28 1.42 -21.55
C ASP A 235 29.13 0.49 -21.96
N VAL A 236 28.45 -0.06 -20.95
CA VAL A 236 27.33 -0.99 -21.15
C VAL A 236 25.99 -0.26 -21.37
N GLY A 237 26.01 1.08 -21.53
CA GLY A 237 24.77 1.85 -21.76
C GLY A 237 23.78 1.70 -20.60
N VAL A 238 24.28 1.71 -19.36
CA VAL A 238 23.44 1.62 -18.16
C VAL A 238 22.62 2.90 -18.07
N LEU A 239 21.29 2.75 -18.05
CA LEU A 239 20.36 3.86 -17.83
C LEU A 239 20.77 4.66 -16.59
N GLY A 240 20.83 5.98 -16.74
CA GLY A 240 21.10 6.88 -15.62
C GLY A 240 20.01 6.78 -14.54
N ARG A 241 20.29 7.35 -13.36
CA ARG A 241 19.32 7.42 -12.24
C ARG A 241 17.93 7.87 -12.69
N ASP A 242 17.89 8.90 -13.53
CA ASP A 242 16.65 9.56 -13.91
C ASP A 242 15.85 8.75 -14.94
N ASP A 243 16.49 7.77 -15.61
CA ASP A 243 15.89 6.97 -16.69
C ASP A 243 15.55 5.54 -16.26
N ILE A 244 16.25 4.97 -15.27
CA ILE A 244 16.06 3.56 -14.87
C ILE A 244 14.69 3.30 -14.22
N LEU A 245 14.20 4.22 -13.38
CA LEU A 245 12.91 4.06 -12.72
C LEU A 245 11.74 4.21 -13.70
N PRO A 246 11.72 5.23 -14.58
CA PRO A 246 10.80 5.25 -15.70
C PRO A 246 10.84 3.97 -16.52
N ALA A 247 12.02 3.45 -16.89
CA ALA A 247 12.13 2.23 -17.67
C ALA A 247 11.54 0.99 -16.96
N ILE A 248 11.71 0.88 -15.64
CA ILE A 248 11.08 -0.19 -14.84
C ILE A 248 9.56 -0.08 -14.86
N ILE A 249 9.03 1.14 -14.71
CA ILE A 249 7.59 1.40 -14.78
C ILE A 249 7.07 1.09 -16.19
N GLU A 250 7.77 1.53 -17.24
CA GLU A 250 7.42 1.27 -18.63
C GLU A 250 7.44 -0.23 -18.96
N ALA A 251 8.42 -0.99 -18.47
CA ALA A 251 8.46 -2.45 -18.60
C ALA A 251 7.27 -3.12 -17.92
N ARG A 252 6.85 -2.64 -16.74
CA ARG A 252 5.63 -3.12 -16.09
C ARG A 252 4.37 -2.71 -16.88
N LEU A 253 4.30 -1.49 -17.45
CA LEU A 253 3.18 -0.98 -18.30
C LEU A 253 3.00 -1.83 -19.53
N ALA A 254 4.12 -2.15 -20.19
CA ALA A 254 4.14 -2.99 -21.36
C ALA A 254 3.57 -4.39 -21.07
N CYS A 255 3.74 -4.97 -19.88
CA CYS A 255 3.16 -6.27 -19.53
C CYS A 255 1.62 -6.27 -19.62
N LEU A 256 0.97 -5.17 -19.24
CA LEU A 256 -0.48 -5.01 -19.45
C LEU A 256 -0.79 -4.82 -20.93
N HIS A 257 -0.19 -3.79 -21.52
CA HIS A 257 -0.38 -3.40 -22.91
C HIS A 257 0.70 -2.39 -23.31
N PRO A 258 1.36 -2.51 -24.48
CA PRO A 258 2.41 -1.57 -24.92
C PRO A 258 1.97 -0.10 -24.86
N ALA A 259 0.75 0.19 -25.31
CA ALA A 259 0.21 1.54 -25.31
C ALA A 259 0.07 2.20 -23.93
N CYS A 260 0.04 1.43 -22.83
CA CYS A 260 0.06 2.01 -21.49
C CYS A 260 1.34 2.81 -21.21
N VAL A 261 2.44 2.50 -21.91
CA VAL A 261 3.69 3.28 -21.85
C VAL A 261 3.52 4.69 -22.41
N TRP A 262 2.70 4.87 -23.44
CA TRP A 262 2.43 6.17 -24.05
C TRP A 262 1.40 7.00 -23.28
N ALA A 263 0.62 6.33 -22.43
CA ALA A 263 -0.48 6.90 -21.67
C ALA A 263 -0.02 7.72 -20.46
N LYS A 264 1.13 8.42 -20.50
CA LYS A 264 1.82 9.13 -19.39
C LYS A 264 1.01 10.27 -18.73
N TYR A 265 -0.25 10.05 -18.34
CA TYR A 265 -1.01 10.89 -17.43
C TYR A 265 -0.75 10.46 -15.99
N ASN A 266 -1.11 11.31 -15.02
CA ASN A 266 -0.90 11.00 -13.61
C ASN A 266 -1.68 9.73 -13.26
N ASP A 267 -1.00 8.57 -13.25
CA ASP A 267 -1.45 7.45 -12.46
C ASP A 267 -1.51 7.94 -11.00
N PRO A 268 -2.53 7.52 -10.24
CA PRO A 268 -2.97 8.24 -9.05
C PRO A 268 -1.92 8.36 -7.94
N ASP A 269 -0.78 7.69 -8.07
CA ASP A 269 0.41 7.91 -7.29
C ASP A 269 1.62 7.64 -8.19
N GLU A 270 2.41 8.65 -8.54
CA GLU A 270 3.85 8.41 -8.75
C GLU A 270 4.32 7.81 -7.43
N LEU A 271 4.45 6.48 -7.34
CA LEU A 271 5.21 5.84 -6.28
C LEU A 271 6.48 6.66 -6.16
N SER A 272 6.71 7.27 -4.99
CA SER A 272 7.91 8.08 -4.82
C SER A 272 9.11 7.21 -5.19
N VAL A 273 10.11 7.79 -5.85
CA VAL A 273 11.36 7.08 -6.17
C VAL A 273 11.85 6.32 -4.94
N ASP A 274 11.73 6.95 -3.77
CA ASP A 274 12.01 6.36 -2.49
C ASP A 274 11.13 5.13 -2.20
N GLU A 275 9.80 5.18 -2.30
CA GLU A 275 8.92 4.00 -2.14
C GLU A 275 9.29 2.83 -3.07
N ILE A 276 9.58 3.10 -4.35
CA ILE A 276 10.03 2.04 -5.29
C ILE A 276 11.35 1.46 -4.80
N LEU A 277 12.32 2.31 -4.42
CA LEU A 277 13.63 1.89 -3.91
C LEU A 277 13.54 1.16 -2.57
N GLU A 278 12.59 1.52 -1.73
CA GLU A 278 12.33 0.88 -0.45
C GLU A 278 11.82 -0.55 -0.65
N ASP A 279 11.04 -0.76 -1.71
CA ASP A 279 10.46 -2.04 -2.06
C ASP A 279 11.39 -2.98 -2.84
N LEU A 280 12.49 -2.44 -3.37
CA LEU A 280 13.46 -3.17 -4.18
C LEU A 280 14.43 -4.01 -3.30
N PRO A 281 14.79 -5.23 -3.74
CA PRO A 281 15.79 -6.07 -3.06
C PRO A 281 17.15 -5.37 -2.83
N GLU A 282 17.87 -5.74 -1.77
CA GLU A 282 19.15 -5.10 -1.40
C GLU A 282 20.23 -5.22 -2.50
N ASP A 283 20.25 -6.33 -3.23
CA ASP A 283 21.12 -6.54 -4.40
C ASP A 283 20.78 -5.59 -5.56
N PHE A 284 19.53 -5.16 -5.68
CA PHE A 284 19.14 -4.11 -6.62
C PHE A 284 19.61 -2.72 -6.19
N LYS A 285 19.62 -2.43 -4.88
CA LYS A 285 20.10 -1.14 -4.37
C LYS A 285 21.56 -0.89 -4.71
N ASP A 286 22.37 -1.94 -4.83
CA ASP A 286 23.77 -1.80 -5.23
C ASP A 286 23.92 -1.46 -6.71
N VAL A 287 23.10 -2.04 -7.59
CA VAL A 287 22.99 -1.64 -9.01
C VAL A 287 22.45 -0.22 -9.14
N PHE A 288 21.47 0.15 -8.30
CA PHE A 288 20.93 1.50 -8.30
C PHE A 288 21.94 2.53 -7.81
N LYS A 289 22.67 2.27 -6.71
CA LYS A 289 23.81 3.11 -6.27
C LYS A 289 24.87 3.28 -7.35
N LEU A 290 25.03 2.26 -8.19
CA LEU A 290 25.93 2.27 -9.33
C LEU A 290 25.42 3.16 -10.50
N ALA A 291 24.10 3.29 -10.66
CA ALA A 291 23.47 4.24 -11.57
C ALA A 291 23.48 5.67 -11.00
N LEU A 292 23.39 5.82 -9.67
CA LEU A 292 23.54 7.10 -8.95
C LEU A 292 24.93 7.74 -9.08
N SER A 293 25.96 6.95 -9.39
CA SER A 293 27.33 7.48 -9.57
C SER A 293 27.54 8.15 -10.95
N GLN A 294 26.56 8.11 -11.85
CA GLN A 294 26.62 8.83 -13.12
C GLN A 294 26.15 10.28 -12.93
N PRO A 295 26.80 11.27 -13.58
CA PRO A 295 26.38 12.66 -13.47
C PRO A 295 24.97 12.84 -14.05
N SER A 296 24.05 13.33 -13.23
CA SER A 296 22.71 13.76 -13.66
C SER A 296 22.85 14.92 -14.64
N GLY A 297 22.28 14.76 -15.85
CA GLY A 297 22.18 15.84 -16.81
C GLY A 297 21.18 16.89 -16.34
N ASP A 298 21.60 18.15 -16.25
CA ASP A 298 20.75 19.29 -15.87
C ASP A 298 19.53 19.38 -16.79
N THR A 299 18.36 18.96 -16.30
CA THR A 299 17.06 19.29 -16.89
C THR A 299 16.09 19.76 -15.81
N SER A 300 16.42 20.90 -15.20
CA SER A 300 15.50 21.63 -14.34
C SER A 300 14.49 22.42 -15.20
N SER A 301 13.27 21.91 -15.31
CA SER A 301 12.11 22.73 -15.73
C SER A 301 10.92 22.50 -14.80
N HIS A 302 10.96 23.17 -13.65
CA HIS A 302 9.78 23.32 -12.79
C HIS A 302 8.78 24.26 -13.48
N SER A 303 7.73 23.69 -14.06
CA SER A 303 6.59 24.44 -14.62
C SER A 303 5.34 24.31 -13.72
N ASN A 304 4.68 25.45 -13.56
CA ASN A 304 3.52 25.73 -12.69
C ASN A 304 2.41 24.65 -12.67
N ASP A 305 1.97 24.30 -11.46
CA ASP A 305 1.08 23.18 -11.13
C ASP A 305 -0.37 23.26 -11.65
N SER A 306 -0.85 24.41 -12.14
CA SER A 306 -2.22 24.52 -12.64
C SER A 306 -2.44 23.96 -14.06
N ASN A 307 -1.39 23.94 -14.90
CA ASN A 307 -1.50 23.46 -16.29
C ASN A 307 -1.33 21.93 -16.43
N LYS A 308 -0.72 21.27 -15.44
CA LYS A 308 -0.46 19.82 -15.48
C LYS A 308 -1.74 18.98 -15.37
N LEU A 309 -2.69 19.39 -14.54
CA LEU A 309 -3.96 18.68 -14.33
C LEU A 309 -4.82 18.66 -15.61
N GLN A 310 -4.96 19.82 -16.26
CA GLN A 310 -5.75 19.93 -17.50
C GLN A 310 -5.08 19.15 -18.66
N ALA A 311 -3.75 19.23 -18.78
CA ALA A 311 -2.99 18.44 -19.77
C ALA A 311 -2.99 16.92 -19.47
N SER A 312 -3.08 16.52 -18.20
CA SER A 312 -3.25 15.11 -17.79
C SER A 312 -4.61 14.56 -18.22
N ASP A 313 -5.69 15.30 -17.93
CA ASP A 313 -7.04 14.88 -18.30
C ASP A 313 -7.21 14.78 -19.82
N ASP A 314 -6.63 15.70 -20.60
CA ASP A 314 -6.73 15.66 -22.06
C ASP A 314 -5.90 14.51 -22.66
N ARG A 315 -4.75 14.16 -22.08
CA ARG A 315 -3.98 12.96 -22.48
C ARG A 315 -4.76 11.68 -22.20
N ARG A 316 -5.41 11.57 -21.04
CA ARG A 316 -6.24 10.41 -20.70
C ARG A 316 -7.46 10.28 -21.61
N LYS A 317 -8.15 11.39 -21.93
CA LYS A 317 -9.26 11.38 -22.90
C LYS A 317 -8.78 10.93 -24.28
N THR A 318 -7.65 11.44 -24.74
CA THR A 318 -7.05 11.05 -26.03
C THR A 318 -6.71 9.57 -26.06
N PHE A 319 -6.12 9.06 -24.98
CA PHE A 319 -5.80 7.65 -24.83
C PHE A 319 -7.05 6.75 -24.85
N ARG A 320 -8.11 7.14 -24.13
CA ARG A 320 -9.40 6.42 -24.16
C ARG A 320 -10.01 6.41 -25.55
N ALA A 321 -10.05 7.55 -26.22
CA ALA A 321 -10.55 7.65 -27.58
C ALA A 321 -9.74 6.73 -28.52
N TRP A 322 -8.42 6.71 -28.39
CA TRP A 322 -7.55 5.82 -29.15
C TRP A 322 -7.81 4.33 -28.84
N ALA A 323 -8.00 3.97 -27.57
CA ALA A 323 -8.25 2.60 -27.16
C ALA A 323 -9.60 2.08 -27.67
N SER A 324 -10.63 2.94 -27.73
CA SER A 324 -11.95 2.61 -28.27
C SER A 324 -11.97 2.46 -29.80
N LEU A 325 -10.88 2.81 -30.51
CA LEU A 325 -10.80 2.63 -31.96
C LEU A 325 -10.42 1.19 -32.32
N GLY A 326 -11.35 0.48 -32.96
CA GLY A 326 -11.11 -0.86 -33.49
C GLY A 326 -10.70 -1.86 -32.41
N THR A 327 -9.59 -2.56 -32.63
CA THR A 327 -9.02 -3.56 -31.71
C THR A 327 -7.70 -3.09 -31.07
N ASN A 328 -7.52 -1.77 -30.93
CA ASN A 328 -6.29 -1.17 -30.38
C ASN A 328 -6.01 -1.54 -28.92
N TRP A 329 -7.04 -2.01 -28.20
CA TRP A 329 -6.96 -2.48 -26.81
C TRP A 329 -6.39 -3.89 -26.67
N SER A 330 -6.16 -4.60 -27.79
CA SER A 330 -5.78 -6.01 -27.79
C SER A 330 -4.35 -6.24 -27.32
N SER A 331 -4.20 -6.98 -26.22
CA SER A 331 -2.96 -7.60 -25.77
C SER A 331 -3.24 -9.01 -25.24
N PRO A 332 -2.24 -9.90 -25.11
CA PRO A 332 -2.43 -11.24 -24.54
C PRO A 332 -3.22 -11.22 -23.22
N ARG A 333 -2.85 -10.30 -22.32
CA ARG A 333 -3.49 -10.13 -21.02
C ARG A 333 -4.92 -9.67 -21.10
N ILE A 334 -5.17 -8.62 -21.88
CA ILE A 334 -6.51 -8.03 -22.02
C ILE A 334 -7.44 -9.03 -22.69
N ASN A 335 -6.99 -9.71 -23.75
CA ASN A 335 -7.74 -10.76 -24.43
C ASN A 335 -8.10 -11.89 -23.47
N LYS A 336 -7.12 -12.38 -22.68
CA LYS A 336 -7.38 -13.45 -21.72
C LYS A 336 -8.32 -13.02 -20.60
N THR A 337 -8.24 -11.76 -20.18
CA THR A 337 -9.18 -11.19 -19.20
C THR A 337 -10.59 -11.11 -19.77
N CYS A 338 -10.75 -10.65 -21.01
CA CYS A 338 -12.03 -10.65 -21.72
C CYS A 338 -12.61 -12.07 -21.86
N GLU A 339 -11.79 -13.07 -22.22
CA GLU A 339 -12.24 -14.47 -22.28
C GLU A 339 -12.82 -14.95 -20.93
N ILE A 340 -12.14 -14.65 -19.82
CA ILE A 340 -12.61 -15.02 -18.48
C ILE A 340 -13.92 -14.31 -18.17
N ILE A 341 -13.99 -13.00 -18.41
CA ILE A 341 -15.19 -12.20 -18.12
C ILE A 341 -16.38 -12.67 -18.96
N CYS A 342 -16.20 -12.79 -20.28
CA CYS A 342 -17.24 -13.24 -21.21
C CYS A 342 -17.70 -14.68 -20.93
N GLY A 343 -16.83 -15.54 -20.37
CA GLY A 343 -17.21 -16.89 -19.94
C GLY A 343 -18.02 -16.93 -18.63
N GLN A 344 -17.87 -15.91 -17.77
CA GLN A 344 -18.50 -15.86 -16.44
C GLN A 344 -19.80 -15.05 -16.44
N ILE A 345 -19.96 -14.06 -17.32
CA ILE A 345 -21.19 -13.25 -17.45
C ILE A 345 -22.44 -14.13 -17.72
N PRO A 346 -22.43 -15.10 -18.67
CA PRO A 346 -23.58 -15.96 -18.91
C PRO A 346 -23.98 -16.83 -17.71
N ARG A 347 -23.07 -17.04 -16.75
CA ARG A 347 -23.33 -17.76 -15.50
C ARG A 347 -23.99 -16.87 -14.44
N GLY A 348 -24.24 -15.60 -14.74
CA GLY A 348 -24.81 -14.64 -13.80
C GLY A 348 -23.85 -14.21 -12.69
N ARG A 349 -22.54 -14.44 -12.85
CA ARG A 349 -21.53 -14.18 -11.81
C ARG A 349 -21.02 -12.75 -11.91
N LYS A 350 -21.07 -12.03 -10.78
CA LYS A 350 -20.48 -10.68 -10.67
C LYS A 350 -18.96 -10.78 -10.53
N ILE A 351 -18.27 -9.93 -11.27
CA ILE A 351 -16.83 -9.95 -11.48
C ILE A 351 -16.24 -8.61 -11.03
N ILE A 352 -15.15 -8.67 -10.29
CA ILE A 352 -14.34 -7.51 -9.94
C ILE A 352 -12.98 -7.68 -10.59
N VAL A 353 -12.53 -6.65 -11.30
CA VAL A 353 -11.18 -6.57 -11.84
C VAL A 353 -10.41 -5.50 -11.09
N LEU A 354 -9.25 -5.88 -10.58
CA LEU A 354 -8.34 -5.06 -9.81
C LEU A 354 -7.09 -4.77 -10.65
N CYS A 355 -6.73 -3.49 -10.73
CA CYS A 355 -5.51 -3.02 -11.38
C CYS A 355 -4.87 -1.93 -10.54
N GLU A 356 -3.55 -1.85 -10.51
CA GLU A 356 -2.86 -0.73 -9.87
C GLU A 356 -3.03 0.55 -10.72
N TRP A 357 -3.14 0.40 -12.05
CA TRP A 357 -2.98 1.50 -13.00
C TRP A 357 -4.24 1.81 -13.79
N LEU A 358 -4.51 3.11 -13.93
CA LEU A 358 -5.71 3.61 -14.60
C LEU A 358 -5.70 3.30 -16.10
N CYS A 359 -4.53 3.29 -16.72
CA CYS A 359 -4.36 2.96 -18.14
C CYS A 359 -4.79 1.52 -18.44
N GLY A 360 -4.44 0.56 -17.57
CA GLY A 360 -4.90 -0.82 -17.70
C GLY A 360 -6.42 -0.95 -17.60
N LEU A 361 -7.04 -0.22 -16.66
CA LEU A 361 -8.50 -0.19 -16.54
C LEU A 361 -9.17 0.48 -17.76
N ASP A 362 -8.57 1.54 -18.30
CA ASP A 362 -9.10 2.25 -19.46
C ASP A 362 -9.06 1.40 -20.73
N ILE A 363 -7.97 0.65 -20.96
CA ILE A 363 -7.89 -0.32 -22.07
C ILE A 363 -8.91 -1.45 -21.89
N LEU A 364 -8.97 -2.05 -20.71
CA LEU A 364 -9.93 -3.15 -20.47
C LEU A 364 -11.38 -2.68 -20.59
N HIS A 365 -11.66 -1.43 -20.21
CA HIS A 365 -12.98 -0.84 -20.41
C HIS A 365 -13.33 -0.76 -21.89
N ALA A 366 -12.45 -0.20 -22.73
CA ALA A 366 -12.66 -0.14 -24.17
C ALA A 366 -12.82 -1.54 -24.80
N ALA A 367 -12.05 -2.52 -24.33
CA ALA A 367 -12.18 -3.90 -24.77
C ALA A 367 -13.59 -4.46 -24.46
N LEU A 368 -14.04 -4.36 -23.22
CA LEU A 368 -15.34 -4.89 -22.79
C LEU A 368 -16.53 -4.17 -23.41
N GLU A 369 -16.43 -2.86 -23.66
CA GLU A 369 -17.44 -2.11 -24.42
C GLU A 369 -17.55 -2.63 -25.86
N SER A 370 -16.44 -3.01 -26.49
CA SER A 370 -16.46 -3.60 -27.84
C SER A 370 -17.14 -4.98 -27.89
N TYR A 371 -17.14 -5.72 -26.76
CA TYR A 371 -17.91 -6.94 -26.58
C TYR A 371 -19.38 -6.69 -26.19
N GLY A 372 -19.79 -5.43 -26.03
CA GLY A 372 -21.17 -5.06 -25.70
C GLY A 372 -21.52 -5.21 -24.21
N HIS A 373 -20.52 -5.25 -23.32
CA HIS A 373 -20.75 -5.36 -21.88
C HIS A 373 -20.75 -3.99 -21.20
N GLU A 374 -21.75 -3.76 -20.34
CA GLU A 374 -21.75 -2.60 -19.46
C GLU A 374 -20.73 -2.79 -18.32
N VAL A 375 -19.89 -1.77 -18.12
CA VAL A 375 -18.77 -1.81 -17.18
C VAL A 375 -18.87 -0.65 -16.20
N LEU A 376 -18.78 -0.96 -14.91
CA LEU A 376 -18.75 0.03 -13.85
C LEU A 376 -17.30 0.34 -13.43
N ARG A 377 -17.05 1.57 -13.00
CA ARG A 377 -15.73 2.05 -12.60
C ARG A 377 -15.71 2.53 -11.16
N TYR A 378 -14.66 2.15 -10.42
CA TYR A 378 -14.39 2.62 -9.07
C TYR A 378 -12.89 2.98 -8.96
N ASP A 379 -12.55 4.24 -9.23
CA ASP A 379 -11.16 4.69 -9.15
C ASP A 379 -11.03 6.11 -8.60
N GLY A 380 -9.79 6.58 -8.45
CA GLY A 380 -9.46 7.88 -7.85
C GLY A 380 -9.93 9.09 -8.66
N SER A 381 -10.28 8.92 -9.94
CA SER A 381 -10.73 10.02 -10.80
C SER A 381 -12.21 10.37 -10.64
N SER A 382 -13.00 9.51 -9.98
CA SER A 382 -14.41 9.75 -9.70
C SER A 382 -14.61 10.39 -8.33
N THR A 383 -15.64 11.22 -8.19
CA THR A 383 -16.05 11.78 -6.90
C THR A 383 -16.59 10.69 -5.95
N SER A 384 -16.60 10.95 -4.65
CA SER A 384 -17.17 10.01 -3.67
C SER A 384 -18.64 9.66 -3.96
N LYS A 385 -19.42 10.59 -4.51
CA LYS A 385 -20.83 10.37 -4.86
C LYS A 385 -20.95 9.40 -6.04
N GLU A 386 -20.15 9.59 -7.08
CA GLU A 386 -20.13 8.70 -8.26
C GLU A 386 -19.66 7.30 -7.89
N ARG A 387 -18.59 7.20 -7.09
CA ARG A 387 -18.07 5.93 -6.55
C ARG A 387 -19.13 5.14 -5.80
N ASN A 388 -19.86 5.79 -4.89
CA ASN A 388 -20.96 5.16 -4.16
C ASN A 388 -22.14 4.77 -5.08
N GLY A 389 -22.43 5.58 -6.09
CA GLY A 389 -23.43 5.28 -7.12
C GLY A 389 -23.07 4.01 -7.92
N ALA A 390 -21.82 3.90 -8.38
CA ALA A 390 -21.32 2.73 -9.09
C ALA A 390 -21.39 1.46 -8.23
N LEU A 391 -21.00 1.53 -6.94
CA LEU A 391 -21.12 0.41 -6.02
C LEU A 391 -22.57 -0.02 -5.79
N ASN A 392 -23.48 0.94 -5.62
CA ASN A 392 -24.90 0.64 -5.44
C ASN A 392 -25.49 0.01 -6.70
N LYS A 393 -25.14 0.51 -7.89
CA LYS A 393 -25.54 -0.08 -9.17
C LYS A 393 -24.98 -1.51 -9.31
N PHE A 394 -23.71 -1.72 -8.97
CA PHE A 394 -23.11 -3.05 -8.97
C PHE A 394 -23.80 -4.02 -7.99
N ARG A 395 -24.34 -3.54 -6.88
CA ARG A 395 -25.05 -4.39 -5.91
C ARG A 395 -26.49 -4.72 -6.33
N LEU A 396 -27.21 -3.72 -6.84
CA LEU A 396 -28.66 -3.80 -7.04
C LEU A 396 -29.05 -4.21 -8.46
N ASP A 397 -28.25 -3.82 -9.46
CA ASP A 397 -28.58 -4.06 -10.86
C ASP A 397 -28.10 -5.44 -11.31
N SER A 398 -29.02 -6.24 -11.84
CA SER A 398 -28.74 -7.57 -12.38
C SER A 398 -28.15 -7.53 -13.79
N SER A 399 -28.20 -6.41 -14.51
CA SER A 399 -27.53 -6.27 -15.82
C SER A 399 -26.03 -5.98 -15.69
N CYS A 400 -25.60 -5.47 -14.53
CA CYS A 400 -24.23 -5.03 -14.28
C CYS A 400 -23.40 -6.16 -13.66
N TYR A 401 -22.55 -6.77 -14.47
CA TYR A 401 -21.70 -7.88 -14.03
C TYR A 401 -20.26 -7.48 -13.70
N VAL A 402 -19.73 -6.40 -14.28
CA VAL A 402 -18.30 -6.08 -14.20
C VAL A 402 -18.07 -4.77 -13.47
N LEU A 403 -17.22 -4.83 -12.44
CA LEU A 403 -16.70 -3.66 -11.74
C LEU A 403 -15.18 -3.61 -11.88
N LEU A 404 -14.68 -2.56 -12.54
CA LEU A 404 -13.26 -2.24 -12.68
C LEU A 404 -12.84 -1.28 -11.56
N MET A 405 -11.83 -1.65 -10.79
CA MET A 405 -11.41 -0.91 -9.60
C MET A 405 -9.90 -0.78 -9.50
N THR A 406 -9.41 0.39 -9.06
CA THR A 406 -7.99 0.49 -8.69
C THR A 406 -7.75 -0.14 -7.33
N ILE A 407 -6.64 -0.88 -7.17
CA ILE A 407 -6.37 -1.62 -5.94
C ILE A 407 -6.35 -0.69 -4.71
N ARG A 408 -5.76 0.50 -4.84
CA ARG A 408 -5.69 1.50 -3.76
C ARG A 408 -7.03 2.14 -3.44
N ALA A 409 -7.85 2.49 -4.44
CA ALA A 409 -9.19 3.03 -4.18
C ALA A 409 -10.10 1.98 -3.51
N GLY A 410 -9.90 0.70 -3.85
CA GLY A 410 -10.54 -0.44 -3.18
C GLY A 410 -10.07 -0.71 -1.74
N GLY A 411 -9.00 -0.05 -1.30
CA GLY A 411 -8.44 -0.16 0.05
C GLY A 411 -9.34 0.42 1.17
N LEU A 412 -10.45 1.08 0.85
CA LEU A 412 -11.30 1.83 1.80
C LEU A 412 -12.39 0.98 2.51
N GLY A 413 -12.10 -0.24 2.97
CA GLY A 413 -13.06 -0.99 3.81
C GLY A 413 -14.31 -1.50 3.10
N LEU A 414 -14.33 -1.55 1.76
CA LEU A 414 -15.53 -1.89 0.98
C LEU A 414 -15.99 -3.35 1.22
N ASN A 415 -17.30 -3.55 1.39
CA ASN A 415 -17.89 -4.89 1.38
C ASN A 415 -18.34 -5.25 -0.05
N LEU A 416 -17.68 -6.24 -0.65
CA LEU A 416 -17.88 -6.67 -2.04
C LEU A 416 -18.19 -8.17 -2.15
N GLN A 417 -18.77 -8.77 -1.10
CA GLN A 417 -19.22 -10.17 -1.03
C GLN A 417 -20.16 -10.60 -2.17
N ILE A 418 -20.76 -9.67 -2.92
CA ILE A 418 -21.63 -10.03 -4.04
C ILE A 418 -20.84 -10.56 -5.26
N ALA A 419 -19.54 -10.28 -5.33
CA ALA A 419 -18.69 -10.77 -6.41
C ALA A 419 -18.30 -12.24 -6.20
N LYS A 420 -18.29 -13.00 -7.29
CA LYS A 420 -17.90 -14.41 -7.35
C LYS A 420 -16.63 -14.65 -8.15
N VAL A 421 -16.12 -13.63 -8.83
CA VAL A 421 -14.87 -13.69 -9.58
C VAL A 421 -14.05 -12.45 -9.29
N VAL A 422 -12.77 -12.64 -8.96
CA VAL A 422 -11.79 -11.57 -8.77
C VAL A 422 -10.65 -11.77 -9.74
N VAL A 423 -10.32 -10.75 -10.52
CA VAL A 423 -9.19 -10.78 -11.46
C VAL A 423 -8.20 -9.69 -11.09
N HIS A 424 -6.94 -10.05 -10.84
CA HIS A 424 -5.85 -9.10 -10.66
C HIS A 424 -5.03 -9.00 -11.94
N LEU A 425 -5.02 -7.81 -12.56
CA LEU A 425 -4.32 -7.57 -13.82
C LEU A 425 -2.82 -7.44 -13.69
N ASN A 426 -2.29 -7.11 -12.51
CA ASN A 426 -0.85 -6.92 -12.32
C ASN A 426 -0.40 -7.36 -10.92
N CYS A 427 0.90 -7.63 -10.80
CA CYS A 427 1.54 -7.89 -9.51
C CYS A 427 1.92 -6.56 -8.83
N SER A 428 1.78 -6.50 -7.50
CA SER A 428 2.25 -5.39 -6.67
C SER A 428 3.52 -5.79 -5.92
N TRP A 429 4.40 -4.81 -5.68
CA TRP A 429 5.60 -4.97 -4.84
C TRP A 429 5.27 -5.29 -3.39
N ASN A 430 4.11 -4.84 -2.92
CA ASN A 430 3.59 -5.12 -1.60
C ASN A 430 2.46 -6.17 -1.72
N PRO A 431 2.70 -7.45 -1.40
CA PRO A 431 1.69 -8.50 -1.54
C PRO A 431 0.43 -8.21 -0.71
N ALA A 432 0.58 -7.49 0.42
CA ALA A 432 -0.53 -7.08 1.28
C ALA A 432 -1.63 -6.32 0.52
N VAL A 433 -1.24 -5.45 -0.41
CA VAL A 433 -2.14 -4.57 -1.15
C VAL A 433 -3.06 -5.41 -2.07
N THR A 434 -2.48 -6.42 -2.74
CA THR A 434 -3.22 -7.39 -3.56
C THR A 434 -4.15 -8.27 -2.72
N ASP A 435 -3.67 -8.73 -1.57
CA ASP A 435 -4.43 -9.63 -0.69
C ASP A 435 -5.59 -8.89 -0.01
N GLN A 436 -5.37 -7.65 0.43
CA GLN A 436 -6.41 -6.78 0.98
C GLN A 436 -7.53 -6.52 -0.04
N GLY A 437 -7.17 -6.31 -1.32
CA GLY A 437 -8.14 -6.21 -2.42
C GLY A 437 -9.00 -7.47 -2.56
N THR A 438 -8.38 -8.65 -2.46
CA THR A 438 -9.09 -9.94 -2.51
C THR A 438 -9.98 -10.16 -1.28
N ALA A 439 -9.49 -9.78 -0.09
CA ALA A 439 -10.22 -9.87 1.19
C ALA A 439 -11.45 -8.93 1.27
N ARG A 440 -11.64 -8.00 0.32
CA ARG A 440 -12.90 -7.26 0.19
C ARG A 440 -14.05 -8.15 -0.32
N VAL A 441 -13.72 -9.23 -1.02
CA VAL A 441 -14.66 -10.19 -1.62
C VAL A 441 -14.73 -11.48 -0.80
N VAL A 442 -13.57 -12.01 -0.39
CA VAL A 442 -13.47 -13.17 0.52
C VAL A 442 -13.85 -12.71 1.93
N ARG A 443 -15.07 -13.02 2.36
CA ARG A 443 -15.59 -12.77 3.71
C ARG A 443 -16.60 -13.86 4.05
N ASP A 444 -16.97 -13.98 5.33
CA ASP A 444 -17.94 -14.97 5.81
C ASP A 444 -19.19 -15.06 4.90
N GLY A 445 -19.41 -16.26 4.34
CA GLY A 445 -20.59 -16.60 3.54
C GLY A 445 -20.45 -16.47 2.02
N ASN A 446 -19.24 -16.29 1.47
CA ASN A 446 -19.05 -16.05 0.03
C ASN A 446 -18.13 -17.07 -0.70
N ASP A 447 -17.64 -18.09 -0.02
CA ASP A 447 -16.36 -18.73 -0.36
C ASP A 447 -16.46 -20.07 -1.13
N ASP A 448 -17.63 -20.71 -1.19
CA ASP A 448 -17.78 -22.02 -1.85
C ASP A 448 -17.69 -21.98 -3.40
N ASP A 449 -17.87 -20.82 -4.03
CA ASP A 449 -17.80 -20.62 -5.50
C ASP A 449 -17.09 -19.30 -5.86
N LEU A 450 -16.06 -18.94 -5.12
CA LEU A 450 -15.24 -17.77 -5.43
C LEU A 450 -14.01 -18.18 -6.24
N GLU A 451 -13.84 -17.57 -7.41
CA GLU A 451 -12.65 -17.77 -8.25
C GLU A 451 -11.77 -16.52 -8.22
N VAL A 452 -10.48 -16.69 -7.93
CA VAL A 452 -9.49 -15.61 -7.94
C VAL A 452 -8.45 -15.90 -9.01
N PHE A 453 -8.28 -14.99 -9.96
CA PHE A 453 -7.29 -15.06 -11.04
C PHE A 453 -6.20 -14.00 -10.82
N ARG A 454 -4.94 -14.39 -11.00
CA ARG A 454 -3.79 -13.47 -10.94
C ARG A 454 -2.92 -13.63 -12.18
N PHE A 455 -2.66 -12.54 -12.88
CA PHE A 455 -1.78 -12.53 -14.04
C PHE A 455 -0.32 -12.30 -13.67
N VAL A 456 0.59 -12.97 -14.38
CA VAL A 456 2.03 -12.71 -14.32
C VAL A 456 2.67 -12.98 -15.69
N ALA A 457 3.43 -12.03 -16.20
CA ALA A 457 4.21 -12.22 -17.43
C ALA A 457 5.48 -13.05 -17.15
N ASN A 458 5.75 -14.05 -17.99
CA ASN A 458 6.99 -14.84 -17.96
C ASN A 458 8.20 -13.98 -18.37
N ASP A 459 9.39 -14.32 -17.87
CA ASP A 459 10.68 -13.68 -18.24
C ASP A 459 10.61 -12.15 -18.29
N SER A 460 10.05 -11.58 -17.22
CA SER A 460 9.72 -10.16 -17.14
C SER A 460 10.02 -9.57 -15.76
N MET A 461 9.96 -8.24 -15.69
CA MET A 461 9.98 -7.47 -14.47
C MET A 461 8.87 -7.90 -13.49
N GLU A 462 7.67 -8.25 -13.97
CA GLU A 462 6.59 -8.71 -13.09
C GLU A 462 6.91 -10.04 -12.41
N SER A 463 7.55 -10.98 -13.11
CA SER A 463 7.98 -12.25 -12.51
C SER A 463 8.97 -12.02 -11.35
N TYR A 464 9.81 -10.98 -11.46
CA TYR A 464 10.74 -10.59 -10.42
C TYR A 464 10.07 -9.88 -9.26
N VAL A 465 9.09 -9.01 -9.54
CA VAL A 465 8.21 -8.41 -8.51
C VAL A 465 7.54 -9.51 -7.70
N LEU A 466 7.00 -10.54 -8.36
CA LEU A 466 6.34 -11.67 -7.68
C LEU A 466 7.31 -12.42 -6.75
N ARG A 467 8.50 -12.80 -7.25
CA ARG A 467 9.53 -13.47 -6.43
C ARG A 467 9.95 -12.62 -5.23
N THR A 468 10.05 -11.30 -5.43
CA THR A 468 10.38 -10.34 -4.36
C THR A 468 9.26 -10.28 -3.32
N ALA A 469 8.02 -10.19 -3.76
CA ALA A 469 6.85 -10.16 -2.90
C ALA A 469 6.70 -11.46 -2.07
N ASP A 470 6.93 -12.62 -2.69
CA ASP A 470 6.94 -13.91 -1.99
C ASP A 470 8.06 -14.00 -0.94
N SER A 471 9.25 -13.47 -1.26
CA SER A 471 10.35 -13.41 -0.30
C SER A 471 10.02 -12.51 0.90
N LYS A 472 9.41 -11.34 0.65
CA LYS A 472 8.92 -10.44 1.71
C LYS A 472 7.88 -11.13 2.60
N ARG A 473 6.93 -11.84 1.99
CA ARG A 473 5.90 -12.61 2.68
C ARG A 473 6.49 -13.68 3.60
N SER A 474 7.50 -14.40 3.11
CA SER A 474 8.21 -15.41 3.89
C SER A 474 8.91 -14.81 5.10
N MET A 475 9.67 -13.71 4.92
CA MET A 475 10.34 -13.01 6.02
C MET A 475 9.34 -12.50 7.07
N ALA A 476 8.22 -11.91 6.64
CA ALA A 476 7.20 -11.45 7.56
C ALA A 476 6.54 -12.61 8.33
N SER A 477 6.34 -13.76 7.67
CA SER A 477 5.82 -14.96 8.30
C SER A 477 6.76 -15.50 9.37
N GLN A 478 8.08 -15.53 9.15
CA GLN A 478 9.05 -16.01 10.15
C GLN A 478 9.03 -15.19 11.45
N VAL A 479 8.74 -13.89 11.35
CA VAL A 479 8.65 -13.01 12.52
C VAL A 479 7.29 -13.16 13.22
N LEU A 480 6.20 -13.19 12.46
CA LEU A 480 4.85 -13.21 13.03
C LEU A 480 4.38 -14.60 13.44
N ASP A 481 4.98 -15.63 12.86
CA ASP A 481 4.68 -17.05 13.06
C ASP A 481 6.00 -17.83 13.21
N PRO A 482 6.70 -17.61 14.34
CA PRO A 482 8.02 -18.20 14.57
C PRO A 482 7.97 -19.72 14.67
N ASP A 483 9.03 -20.37 14.20
CA ASP A 483 9.23 -21.81 14.31
C ASP A 483 9.36 -22.27 15.78
N GLU A 484 9.10 -23.55 16.03
CA GLU A 484 9.11 -24.16 17.38
C GLU A 484 10.42 -23.91 18.13
N ASP A 485 11.56 -23.84 17.44
CA ASP A 485 12.86 -23.56 18.06
C ASP A 485 12.93 -22.15 18.68
N ILE A 486 12.38 -21.15 17.99
CA ILE A 486 12.30 -19.76 18.50
C ILE A 486 11.30 -19.71 19.65
N VAL A 487 10.16 -20.39 19.51
CA VAL A 487 9.14 -20.47 20.56
C VAL A 487 9.72 -21.10 21.84
N THR A 488 10.51 -22.16 21.71
CA THR A 488 11.16 -22.84 22.84
C THR A 488 12.16 -21.90 23.53
N ARG A 489 12.99 -21.18 22.77
CA ARG A 489 13.91 -20.16 23.34
C ARG A 489 13.20 -19.03 24.06
N ILE A 490 12.08 -18.55 23.50
CA ILE A 490 11.22 -17.55 24.14
C ILE A 490 10.72 -18.07 25.49
N SER A 491 10.30 -19.33 25.52
CA SER A 491 9.74 -20.01 26.69
C SER A 491 10.80 -20.20 27.79
N ASP A 492 12.00 -20.64 27.40
CA ASP A 492 13.13 -20.85 28.29
C ASP A 492 13.65 -19.52 28.88
N ALA A 493 13.68 -18.45 28.07
CA ALA A 493 14.10 -17.12 28.50
C ALA A 493 13.07 -16.43 29.41
N ALA A 494 11.78 -16.65 29.17
CA ALA A 494 10.69 -16.04 29.93
C ALA A 494 10.21 -16.87 31.13
N GLY A 495 10.65 -18.14 31.26
CA GLY A 495 10.12 -19.09 32.23
C GLY A 495 8.62 -19.36 32.03
N TRP A 496 8.12 -19.24 30.79
CA TRP A 496 6.71 -19.18 30.44
C TRP A 496 6.35 -20.32 29.48
N ASP A 497 5.20 -20.95 29.67
CA ASP A 497 4.70 -21.99 28.75
C ASP A 497 4.08 -21.35 27.50
N PRO A 498 4.60 -21.62 26.29
CA PRO A 498 4.20 -20.94 25.05
C PRO A 498 2.80 -21.33 24.57
N TYR A 499 2.20 -22.37 25.15
CA TYR A 499 0.87 -22.88 24.78
C TYR A 499 -0.26 -22.37 25.67
N ILE A 500 0.02 -21.55 26.69
CA ILE A 500 -1.01 -20.98 27.56
C ILE A 500 -1.56 -19.69 26.93
N TYR A 501 -2.34 -19.85 25.85
CA TYR A 501 -3.37 -18.89 25.47
C TYR A 501 -4.63 -19.12 26.31
N GLU A 502 -4.50 -19.06 27.63
CA GLU A 502 -5.64 -18.84 28.51
C GLU A 502 -5.39 -17.54 29.26
N ALA A 503 -6.13 -16.51 28.86
CA ALA A 503 -6.21 -15.26 29.58
C ALA A 503 -6.68 -15.54 31.01
N LYS A 504 -5.73 -15.71 31.95
CA LYS A 504 -6.00 -15.42 33.36
C LYS A 504 -5.92 -13.92 33.54
N VAL A 505 -7.01 -13.26 33.20
CA VAL A 505 -7.39 -12.00 33.85
C VAL A 505 -7.69 -12.37 35.31
N SER A 506 -6.80 -11.99 36.21
CA SER A 506 -7.09 -11.90 37.65
C SER A 506 -6.98 -10.46 38.08
#